data_AF-A0A9D4SB39-F1
#
_entry.id   AF-A0A9D4SB39-F1
#
_cell.length_a   1.000
_cell.length_b   1.000
_cell.length_c   1.000
_cell.angle_alpha   90.00
_cell.angle_beta   90.00
_cell.angle_gamma   90.00
#
_symmetry.space_group_name_H-M   'P 1'
#
loop_
_entity.id
_entity.type
_entity.pdbx_description
1 polymer ?
#
loop_
_entity_poly.entity_id
_entity_poly.type
_entity_poly.pdbx_seq_one_letter_code
_entity_poly.pdbx_strand_id
1 'polypeptide(L)'
;MKILLTVYCITRCDTTSGFNGKGKKKVFNLFMKYAKTFQNLHDIGEQLNLQKLQKDACEKFVALLYRNENLTLNEIRRIRAASSAHPKALPPTRDSFYLHCLRCLLQLWIWHHSLVAKHDLPSPTLFGYHFDSSNN
;
A
#
# COMPACT_ATOMS: atom_id res chain seq x y z
N MET A 1 15.16 -10.47 -0.89
CA MET A 1 14.60 -9.87 0.35
C MET A 1 13.83 -8.56 0.10
N LYS A 2 13.34 -8.27 -1.12
CA LYS A 2 12.68 -6.98 -1.44
C LYS A 2 11.20 -6.92 -1.06
N ILE A 3 10.49 -8.05 -1.13
CA ILE A 3 9.04 -8.11 -0.84
C ILE A 3 8.71 -7.68 0.60
N LEU A 4 9.58 -7.98 1.57
CA LEU A 4 9.37 -7.55 2.96
C LEU A 4 9.30 -6.02 3.07
N LEU A 5 10.17 -5.32 2.35
CA LEU A 5 10.21 -3.85 2.34
C LEU A 5 8.93 -3.28 1.71
N THR A 6 8.48 -3.86 0.59
CA THR A 6 7.21 -3.52 -0.06
C THR A 6 6.01 -3.73 0.88
N VAL A 7 5.93 -4.89 1.54
CA VAL A 7 4.87 -5.21 2.49
C VAL A 7 4.89 -4.26 3.69
N TYR A 8 6.08 -3.92 4.20
CA TYR A 8 6.22 -2.92 5.26
C TYR A 8 5.66 -1.56 4.82
N CYS A 9 6.08 -1.07 3.66
CA CYS A 9 5.64 0.22 3.12
C CYS A 9 4.12 0.30 2.87
N ILE A 10 3.52 -0.76 2.30
CA ILE A 10 2.08 -0.81 2.00
C ILE A 10 1.22 -0.95 3.26
N THR A 11 1.73 -1.61 4.31
CA THR A 11 0.89 -1.86 5.48
C THR A 11 0.96 -0.76 6.53
N ARG A 12 2.12 -0.11 6.65
CA ARG A 12 2.38 1.15 7.36
C ARG A 12 3.89 1.37 7.48
N CYS A 13 4.39 2.53 7.05
CA CYS A 13 5.63 3.12 7.52
C CYS A 13 5.39 4.54 8.03
N ASP A 14 6.43 5.31 8.31
CA ASP A 14 6.30 6.67 8.87
C ASP A 14 5.72 7.68 7.87
N THR A 15 5.89 7.42 6.57
CA THR A 15 5.44 8.30 5.47
C THR A 15 4.17 7.82 4.78
N THR A 16 3.68 6.62 5.11
CA THR A 16 2.47 6.04 4.52
C THR A 16 1.39 5.79 5.56
N SER A 17 0.13 5.81 5.13
CA SER A 17 -0.99 5.50 6.02
C SER A 17 -0.98 4.03 6.46
N GLY A 18 -1.62 3.74 7.59
CA GLY A 18 -1.76 2.37 8.08
C GLY A 18 -3.21 1.89 8.16
N PHE A 19 -3.39 0.57 8.23
CA PHE A 19 -4.70 -0.05 8.38
C PHE A 19 -5.01 -0.36 9.84
N ASN A 20 -6.18 0.07 10.32
CA ASN A 20 -6.60 -0.18 11.70
C ASN A 20 -6.68 -1.69 12.01
N GLY A 21 -6.13 -2.09 13.16
CA GLY A 21 -6.14 -3.49 13.61
C GLY A 21 -5.30 -4.45 12.75
N LYS A 22 -4.42 -3.96 11.87
CA LYS A 22 -3.48 -4.77 11.08
C LYS A 22 -2.04 -4.56 11.59
N GLY A 23 -1.74 -5.12 12.76
CA GLY A 23 -0.42 -5.01 13.37
C GLY A 23 0.69 -5.78 12.63
N LYS A 24 1.95 -5.38 12.84
CA LYS A 24 3.14 -5.94 12.17
C LYS A 24 3.21 -7.47 12.25
N LYS A 25 2.96 -8.08 13.41
CA LYS A 25 2.94 -9.54 13.60
C LYS A 25 1.94 -10.24 12.67
N LYS A 26 0.72 -9.69 12.55
CA LYS A 26 -0.33 -10.26 11.71
C LYS A 26 0.00 -10.13 10.22
N VAL A 27 0.52 -8.97 9.83
CA VAL A 27 0.99 -8.72 8.46
C VAL A 27 2.13 -9.67 8.11
N PHE A 28 3.13 -9.80 8.97
CA PHE A 28 4.29 -10.65 8.74
C PHE A 28 3.89 -12.13 8.61
N ASN A 29 3.04 -12.64 9.52
CA ASN A 29 2.55 -14.01 9.43
C ASN A 29 1.77 -14.27 8.13
N LEU A 30 0.94 -13.32 7.70
CA LEU A 30 0.22 -13.42 6.43
C LEU A 30 1.22 -13.42 5.25
N PHE A 31 2.17 -12.48 5.24
CA PHE A 31 3.20 -12.42 4.22
C PHE A 31 3.99 -13.73 4.11
N MET A 32 4.47 -14.28 5.23
CA MET A 32 5.21 -15.54 5.24
C MET A 32 4.39 -16.70 4.68
N LYS A 33 3.08 -16.74 4.97
CA LYS A 33 2.17 -17.76 4.43
C LYS A 33 1.98 -17.65 2.91
N TYR A 34 1.96 -16.44 2.35
CA TYR A 34 1.62 -16.18 0.95
C TYR A 34 2.78 -15.63 0.11
N ALA A 35 4.01 -15.67 0.59
CA ALA A 35 5.16 -15.03 -0.07
C ALA A 35 5.33 -15.46 -1.53
N LYS A 36 5.12 -16.75 -1.83
CA LYS A 36 5.18 -17.29 -3.21
C LYS A 36 4.10 -16.72 -4.14
N THR A 37 2.95 -16.33 -3.61
CA THR A 37 1.83 -15.74 -4.39
C THR A 37 2.10 -14.28 -4.77
N PHE A 38 2.91 -13.56 -3.97
CA PHE A 38 3.10 -12.12 -4.10
C PHE A 38 4.47 -11.74 -4.67
N GLN A 39 5.00 -12.53 -5.62
CA GLN A 39 6.27 -12.22 -6.28
C GLN A 39 6.22 -10.89 -7.03
N ASN A 40 5.06 -10.49 -7.57
CA ASN A 40 4.89 -9.20 -8.25
C ASN A 40 5.15 -7.98 -7.33
N LEU A 41 5.28 -8.15 -6.02
CA LEU A 41 5.61 -7.06 -5.09
C LEU A 41 7.13 -6.76 -5.02
N HIS A 42 7.99 -7.60 -5.59
CA HIS A 42 9.43 -7.52 -5.36
C HIS A 42 10.11 -6.30 -5.99
N ASP A 43 9.62 -5.82 -7.13
CA ASP A 43 10.25 -4.74 -7.91
C ASP A 43 9.49 -3.40 -7.82
N ILE A 44 8.56 -3.28 -6.86
CA ILE A 44 7.90 -1.98 -6.65
C ILE A 44 8.95 -0.98 -6.15
N GLY A 45 9.03 0.16 -6.84
CA GLY A 45 9.98 1.22 -6.53
C GLY A 45 11.30 1.12 -7.30
N GLU A 46 11.55 0.10 -8.11
CA GLU A 46 12.73 0.09 -9.01
C GLU A 46 12.63 1.23 -10.05
N GLN A 47 11.40 1.51 -10.49
CA GLN A 47 11.04 2.62 -11.35
C GLN A 47 9.86 3.38 -10.72
N LEU A 48 9.73 4.66 -11.03
CA LEU A 48 8.59 5.49 -10.61
C LEU A 48 7.35 5.24 -11.49
N ASN A 49 7.01 3.97 -11.70
CA ASN A 49 5.83 3.54 -12.43
C ASN A 49 5.22 2.30 -11.77
N LEU A 50 3.96 2.41 -11.34
CA LEU A 50 3.23 1.29 -10.74
C LEU A 50 2.48 0.51 -11.82
N GLN A 51 2.99 -0.67 -12.16
CA GLN A 51 2.39 -1.53 -13.17
C GLN A 51 1.05 -2.12 -12.68
N LYS A 52 0.17 -2.47 -13.63
CA LYS A 52 -1.14 -3.08 -13.32
C LYS A 52 -1.00 -4.33 -12.45
N LEU A 53 -0.09 -5.24 -12.79
CA LEU A 53 0.16 -6.47 -12.01
C LEU A 53 0.63 -6.19 -10.58
N GLN A 54 1.41 -5.13 -10.37
CA GLN A 54 1.86 -4.70 -9.06
C GLN A 54 0.69 -4.10 -8.26
N LYS A 55 -0.11 -3.22 -8.88
CA LYS A 55 -1.33 -2.66 -8.29
C LYS A 55 -2.31 -3.75 -7.85
N ASP A 56 -2.57 -4.72 -8.72
CA ASP A 56 -3.47 -5.85 -8.44
C ASP A 56 -2.92 -6.74 -7.31
N ALA A 57 -1.61 -6.97 -7.27
CA ALA A 57 -0.95 -7.69 -6.18
C ALA A 57 -1.06 -6.94 -4.83
N CYS A 58 -0.88 -5.62 -4.82
CA CYS A 58 -1.09 -4.78 -3.65
C CYS A 58 -2.54 -4.88 -3.16
N GLU A 59 -3.52 -4.76 -4.07
CA GLU A 59 -4.93 -4.82 -3.74
C GLU A 59 -5.30 -6.19 -3.14
N LYS A 60 -4.85 -7.27 -3.77
CA LYS A 60 -5.08 -8.64 -3.30
C LYS A 60 -4.43 -8.91 -1.94
N PHE A 61 -3.23 -8.39 -1.69
CA PHE A 61 -2.57 -8.52 -0.39
C PHE A 61 -3.37 -7.82 0.72
N VAL A 62 -3.86 -6.61 0.45
CA VAL A 62 -4.69 -5.88 1.42
C VAL A 62 -6.05 -6.55 1.58
N ALA A 63 -6.66 -7.04 0.51
CA ALA A 63 -7.90 -7.82 0.58
C ALA A 63 -7.75 -9.04 1.52
N LEU A 64 -6.64 -9.78 1.40
CA LEU A 64 -6.28 -10.87 2.33
C LEU A 64 -6.13 -10.41 3.78
N LEU A 65 -5.58 -9.22 4.06
CA LEU A 65 -5.54 -8.66 5.42
C LEU A 65 -6.95 -8.48 6.02
N TYR A 66 -7.96 -8.27 5.16
CA TYR A 66 -9.38 -8.24 5.52
C TYR A 66 -10.09 -9.60 5.32
N ARG A 67 -9.33 -10.69 5.23
CA ARG A 67 -9.80 -12.09 5.17
C ARG A 67 -10.62 -12.43 3.93
N ASN A 68 -10.41 -11.73 2.81
CA ASN A 68 -11.10 -12.01 1.56
C ASN A 68 -10.13 -11.84 0.38
N GLU A 69 -9.82 -12.89 -0.36
CA GLU A 69 -8.86 -12.84 -1.47
C GLU A 69 -9.49 -12.70 -2.86
N ASN A 70 -10.80 -12.96 -2.95
CA ASN A 70 -11.55 -13.01 -4.20
C ASN A 70 -12.40 -11.75 -4.43
N LEU A 71 -12.41 -10.83 -3.47
CA LEU A 71 -13.20 -9.61 -3.51
C LEU A 71 -12.29 -8.39 -3.63
N THR A 72 -12.75 -7.40 -4.37
CA THR A 72 -12.16 -6.07 -4.42
C THR A 72 -12.29 -5.36 -3.07
N LEU A 73 -11.46 -4.35 -2.84
CA LEU A 73 -11.54 -3.58 -1.60
C LEU A 73 -12.90 -2.87 -1.43
N ASN A 74 -13.53 -2.46 -2.53
CA ASN A 74 -14.85 -1.84 -2.51
C ASN A 74 -15.95 -2.84 -2.08
N GLU A 75 -15.90 -4.08 -2.55
CA GLU A 75 -16.85 -5.13 -2.14
C GLU A 75 -16.67 -5.49 -0.66
N ILE A 76 -15.42 -5.67 -0.22
CA ILE A 76 -15.12 -5.91 1.21
C ILE A 76 -15.61 -4.72 2.05
N ARG A 77 -15.39 -3.49 1.59
CA ARG A 77 -15.86 -2.28 2.27
C ARG A 77 -17.38 -2.29 2.40
N ARG A 78 -18.10 -2.56 1.30
CA ARG A 78 -19.57 -2.62 1.27
C ARG A 78 -20.12 -3.66 2.25
N ILE A 79 -19.60 -4.88 2.22
CA ILE A 79 -20.03 -5.96 3.12
C ILE A 79 -19.80 -5.55 4.58
N ARG A 80 -18.62 -5.06 4.92
CA ARG A 80 -18.29 -4.67 6.30
C ARG A 80 -19.10 -3.46 6.79
N ALA A 81 -19.38 -2.51 5.91
CA ALA A 81 -20.24 -1.37 6.23
C ALA A 81 -21.68 -1.82 6.50
N ALA A 82 -22.21 -2.74 5.69
CA ALA A 82 -23.54 -3.34 5.93
C ALA A 82 -23.61 -4.15 7.23
N SER A 83 -22.49 -4.76 7.65
CA SER A 83 -22.39 -5.46 8.95
C SER A 83 -22.13 -4.54 10.15
N SER A 84 -22.35 -3.23 10.02
CA SER A 84 -22.13 -2.24 11.10
C SER A 84 -20.71 -2.25 11.69
N ALA A 85 -19.70 -2.59 10.88
CA ALA A 85 -18.31 -2.49 11.33
C ALA A 85 -17.95 -1.03 11.62
N HIS A 86 -17.19 -0.80 12.69
CA HIS A 86 -16.68 0.53 13.03
C HIS A 86 -15.97 1.17 11.81
N PRO A 87 -16.20 2.45 11.46
CA PRO A 87 -15.66 3.07 10.24
C PRO A 87 -14.14 2.91 10.07
N LYS A 88 -13.37 3.05 11.16
CA LYS A 88 -11.92 2.80 11.18
C LYS A 88 -11.52 1.38 10.78
N ALA A 89 -12.39 0.38 10.97
CA ALA A 89 -12.15 -1.03 10.66
C ALA A 89 -12.57 -1.42 9.23
N LEU A 90 -13.06 -0.48 8.43
CA LEU A 90 -13.32 -0.67 7.01
C LEU A 90 -11.99 -0.66 6.23
N PRO A 91 -11.87 -1.42 5.13
CA PRO A 91 -10.80 -1.24 4.18
C PRO A 91 -10.91 0.12 3.46
N PRO A 92 -9.82 0.65 2.90
CA PRO A 92 -9.88 1.79 2.00
C PRO A 92 -10.77 1.49 0.78
N THR A 93 -11.24 2.52 0.08
CA THR A 93 -11.79 2.35 -1.28
C THR A 93 -10.65 2.05 -2.24
N ARG A 94 -10.95 1.47 -3.41
CA ARG A 94 -9.93 1.21 -4.45
C ARG A 94 -9.15 2.46 -4.85
N ASP A 95 -9.83 3.60 -4.97
CA ASP A 95 -9.20 4.87 -5.37
C ASP A 95 -8.25 5.40 -4.29
N SER A 96 -8.72 5.44 -3.04
CA SER A 96 -7.87 5.83 -1.90
C SER A 96 -6.68 4.89 -1.70
N PHE A 97 -6.87 3.59 -1.98
CA PHE A 97 -5.81 2.61 -1.92
C PHE A 97 -4.81 2.76 -3.08
N TYR A 98 -5.27 3.14 -4.26
CA TYR A 98 -4.38 3.45 -5.38
C TYR A 98 -3.47 4.65 -5.07
N LEU A 99 -4.03 5.74 -4.54
CA LEU A 99 -3.23 6.89 -4.06
C LEU A 99 -2.24 6.47 -2.97
N HIS A 100 -2.65 5.59 -2.06
CA HIS A 100 -1.74 5.00 -1.09
C HIS A 100 -0.60 4.20 -1.73
N CYS A 101 -0.88 3.37 -2.73
CA CYS A 101 0.14 2.63 -3.47
C CYS A 101 1.14 3.56 -4.18
N LEU A 102 0.68 4.70 -4.71
CA LEU A 102 1.57 5.69 -5.32
C LEU A 102 2.51 6.33 -4.30
N ARG A 103 2.04 6.62 -3.08
CA ARG A 103 2.91 7.08 -1.98
C ARG A 103 3.94 6.03 -1.61
N CYS A 104 3.53 4.76 -1.54
CA CYS A 104 4.45 3.64 -1.30
C CYS A 104 5.48 3.50 -2.42
N LEU A 105 5.07 3.66 -3.69
CA LEU A 105 5.97 3.63 -4.84
C LEU A 105 7.11 4.64 -4.69
N LEU A 106 6.77 5.90 -4.39
CA LEU A 106 7.76 6.96 -4.19
C LEU A 106 8.70 6.63 -3.02
N GLN A 107 8.14 6.18 -1.90
CA GLN A 107 8.94 5.83 -0.72
C GLN A 107 9.90 4.66 -0.97
N LEU A 108 9.43 3.61 -1.66
CA LEU A 108 10.23 2.46 -2.03
C LEU A 108 11.34 2.86 -2.99
N TRP A 109 11.05 3.72 -3.96
CA TRP A 109 12.05 4.24 -4.89
C TRP A 109 13.17 4.97 -4.15
N ILE A 110 12.84 5.86 -3.20
CA ILE A 110 13.84 6.55 -2.37
C ILE A 110 14.69 5.53 -1.60
N TRP A 111 14.07 4.52 -0.99
CA TRP A 111 14.82 3.51 -0.24
C TRP A 111 15.77 2.69 -1.11
N HIS A 112 15.34 2.27 -2.30
CA HIS A 112 16.18 1.54 -3.25
C HIS A 112 17.36 2.38 -3.76
N HIS A 113 17.22 3.71 -3.77
CA HIS A 113 18.26 4.63 -4.22
C HIS A 113 18.94 5.39 -3.08
N SER A 114 18.84 4.90 -1.83
CA SER A 114 19.33 5.59 -0.62
C SER A 114 20.83 5.95 -0.60
N LEU A 115 21.63 5.38 -1.50
CA LEU A 115 23.05 5.73 -1.67
C LEU A 115 23.27 7.02 -2.47
N VAL A 116 22.23 7.55 -3.13
CA VAL A 116 22.30 8.82 -3.86
C VAL A 116 22.00 9.96 -2.88
N ALA A 117 22.99 10.81 -2.63
CA ALA A 117 22.88 11.89 -1.65
C ALA A 117 21.80 12.94 -1.99
N LYS A 118 21.54 13.18 -3.29
CA LYS A 118 20.52 14.12 -3.77
C LYS A 118 19.81 13.54 -4.97
N HIS A 119 18.51 13.30 -4.82
CA HIS A 119 17.64 12.85 -5.91
C HIS A 119 17.03 14.03 -6.66
N ASP A 120 16.89 13.90 -7.97
CA ASP A 120 15.98 14.71 -8.76
C ASP A 120 14.60 14.03 -8.75
N LEU A 121 13.77 14.39 -7.77
CA LEU A 121 12.46 13.76 -7.56
C LEU A 121 11.38 14.49 -8.36
N PRO A 122 10.46 13.76 -9.01
CA PRO A 122 9.26 14.37 -9.55
C PRO A 122 8.38 14.90 -8.42
N SER A 123 7.48 15.83 -8.76
CA SER A 123 6.55 16.40 -7.79
C SER A 123 5.80 15.31 -7.00
N PRO A 124 5.77 15.38 -5.66
CA PRO A 124 5.00 14.46 -4.83
C PRO A 124 3.52 14.40 -5.18
N THR A 125 2.97 15.45 -5.81
CA THR A 125 1.57 15.49 -6.26
C THR A 125 1.23 14.42 -7.29
N LEU A 126 2.23 13.93 -8.04
CA LEU A 126 2.07 12.79 -8.94
C LEU A 126 1.94 11.45 -8.20
N PHE A 127 2.26 11.43 -6.90
CA PHE A 127 2.33 10.22 -6.08
C PHE A 127 1.29 10.19 -4.95
N GLY A 128 0.15 10.86 -5.14
CA GLY A 128 -0.96 10.81 -4.19
C GLY A 128 -0.83 11.74 -2.97
N TYR A 129 0.09 12.71 -3.04
CA TYR A 129 0.11 13.86 -2.12
C TYR A 129 -0.64 15.05 -2.73
N HIS A 130 -1.05 15.98 -1.89
CA HIS A 130 -1.56 17.30 -2.30
C HIS A 130 -0.86 18.37 -1.46
N PHE A 131 -0.70 19.57 -2.03
CA PHE A 131 -0.28 20.73 -1.25
C PHE A 131 -1.51 21.34 -0.59
N ASP A 132 -1.47 21.51 0.72
CA ASP A 132 -2.43 22.34 1.41
C ASP A 132 -2.04 23.81 1.20
N SER A 133 -2.84 24.53 0.39
CA SER A 133 -2.70 25.97 0.17
C SER A 133 -3.35 26.82 1.28
N SER A 134 -3.75 26.22 2.40
CA SER A 134 -4.46 26.86 3.52
C SER A 134 -3.55 27.55 4.55
N ASN A 135 -2.43 28.11 4.12
CA ASN A 135 -1.65 29.08 4.89
C ASN A 135 -1.45 30.35 4.04
N ASN A 136 -2.50 31.19 4.01
CA ASN A 136 -2.42 32.63 3.74
C ASN A 136 -3.08 33.34 4.91
#